data_AF-A0A345C2F4-F1
#
_entry.id   AF-A0A345C2F4-F1
#
_cell.length_a   1.000
_cell.length_b   1.000
_cell.length_c   1.000
_cell.angle_alpha   90.00
_cell.angle_beta   90.00
_cell.angle_gamma   90.00
#
_symmetry.space_group_name_H-M   'P 1'
#
loop_
_entity.id
_entity.type
_entity.pdbx_description
1 polymer ?
#
loop_
_entity_poly.entity_id
_entity_poly.type
_entity_poly.pdbx_seq_one_letter_code
_entity_poly.pdbx_strand_id
1 'polypeptide(L)'
;MPKNKTHLDRKIQNYIDDLFVDVGRSQELFDMKEELSTNLKEKIADYKSRGSEEDEAFKEAVISMGDLSGLVDDMRKHGQEEAKKSVYSTKAARISTAGLIAGTVLVLFGFFNSLMLFFMDVPDVAVVGPFIFIVAGGALLTYSALTRETSKRFAMNKVRASLYALAIGLVLFGLQAALSAGFATGEMFIAISSLMVFFIAGIGLFLGLILTGASRRKKQ
;
A
#
# COMPACT_ATOMS: atom_id res chain seq x y z
N MET A 1 0.08 15.17 53.16
CA MET A 1 -1.23 14.72 52.62
C MET A 1 -1.09 14.29 51.15
N PRO A 2 -0.71 13.03 50.83
CA PRO A 2 -0.55 12.57 49.45
C PRO A 2 -1.75 11.80 48.87
N LYS A 3 -2.76 11.43 49.68
CA LYS A 3 -3.90 10.60 49.23
C LYS A 3 -4.87 11.30 48.24
N ASN A 4 -5.02 12.63 48.30
CA ASN A 4 -6.01 13.33 47.46
C ASN A 4 -5.59 13.48 45.99
N LYS A 5 -4.30 13.66 45.69
CA LYS A 5 -3.84 13.83 44.29
C LYS A 5 -4.24 12.63 43.42
N THR A 6 -4.09 11.41 43.96
CA THR A 6 -4.41 10.17 43.26
C THR A 6 -5.91 9.98 43.01
N HIS A 7 -6.78 10.57 43.84
CA HIS A 7 -8.22 10.47 43.67
C HIS A 7 -8.72 11.39 42.54
N LEU A 8 -8.25 12.65 42.54
CA LEU A 8 -8.57 13.62 41.50
C LEU A 8 -8.07 13.19 40.12
N ASP A 9 -6.82 12.72 40.03
CA ASP A 9 -6.23 12.24 38.78
C ASP A 9 -7.06 11.09 38.17
N ARG A 10 -7.54 10.17 39.01
CA ARG A 10 -8.38 9.06 38.56
C ARG A 10 -9.77 9.52 38.13
N LYS A 11 -10.34 10.54 38.79
CA LYS A 11 -11.63 11.13 38.41
C LYS A 11 -11.53 11.82 37.04
N ILE A 12 -10.43 12.52 36.78
CA ILE A 12 -10.13 13.15 35.48
C ILE A 12 -9.99 12.10 34.38
N GLN A 13 -9.17 11.07 34.60
CA GLN A 13 -8.96 10.02 33.62
C GLN A 13 -10.27 9.28 33.29
N ASN A 14 -11.07 8.94 34.30
CA ASN A 14 -12.37 8.31 34.07
C ASN A 14 -13.32 9.19 33.23
N TYR A 15 -13.39 10.49 33.52
CA TYR A 15 -14.22 11.41 32.75
C TYR A 15 -13.79 11.50 31.28
N ILE A 16 -12.48 11.60 31.03
CA ILE A 16 -11.93 11.66 29.67
C ILE A 16 -12.10 10.32 28.95
N ASP A 17 -11.94 9.19 29.64
CA ASP A 17 -12.16 7.87 29.04
C ASP A 17 -13.63 7.65 28.66
N ASP A 18 -14.57 8.05 29.51
CA ASP A 18 -16.01 7.98 29.24
C ASP A 18 -16.40 8.86 28.06
N LEU A 19 -15.81 10.05 27.93
CA LEU A 19 -16.08 10.98 26.81
C LEU A 19 -15.75 10.36 25.44
N PHE A 20 -14.74 9.49 25.38
CA PHE A 20 -14.27 8.86 24.15
C PHE A 20 -14.52 7.35 24.10
N VAL A 21 -15.46 6.82 24.90
CA VAL A 21 -15.71 5.37 24.99
C VAL A 21 -16.05 4.71 23.64
N ASP A 22 -16.75 5.44 22.77
CA ASP A 22 -17.19 4.98 21.45
C ASP A 22 -16.20 5.34 20.31
N VAL A 23 -15.01 5.84 20.66
CA VAL A 23 -13.97 6.21 19.70
C VAL A 23 -12.87 5.14 19.68
N GLY A 24 -12.51 4.70 18.48
CA GLY A 24 -11.46 3.69 18.29
C GLY A 24 -10.10 4.19 18.77
N ARG A 25 -9.28 3.28 19.33
CA ARG A 25 -7.93 3.61 19.80
C ARG A 25 -7.05 4.09 18.64
N SER A 26 -6.40 5.24 18.80
CA SER A 26 -5.34 5.74 17.91
C SER A 26 -4.30 6.51 18.74
N GLN A 27 -3.13 6.78 18.15
CA GLN A 27 -2.11 7.62 18.79
C GLN A 27 -2.62 9.05 18.99
N GLU A 28 -3.31 9.62 17.99
CA GLU A 28 -3.88 10.97 18.10
C GLU A 28 -4.95 11.05 19.20
N LEU A 29 -5.77 10.01 19.37
CA LEU A 29 -6.73 9.95 20.47
C LEU A 29 -6.00 9.91 21.83
N PHE A 30 -4.90 9.17 21.93
CA PHE A 30 -4.10 9.12 23.15
C PHE A 30 -3.51 10.50 23.49
N ASP A 31 -2.88 11.16 22.52
CA ASP A 31 -2.28 12.48 22.70
C ASP A 31 -3.36 13.53 23.07
N MET A 32 -4.53 13.48 22.43
CA MET A 32 -5.67 14.34 22.74
C MET A 32 -6.19 14.12 24.17
N LYS A 33 -6.31 12.87 24.63
CA LYS A 33 -6.74 12.56 26.00
C LYS A 33 -5.76 13.11 27.03
N GLU A 34 -4.45 13.05 26.75
CA GLU A 34 -3.41 13.63 27.61
C GLU A 34 -3.49 15.16 27.64
N GLU A 35 -3.71 15.81 26.49
CA GLU A 35 -3.87 17.26 26.41
C GLU A 35 -5.11 17.75 27.16
N LEU A 36 -6.25 17.09 26.97
CA LEU A 36 -7.48 17.41 27.69
C LEU A 36 -7.35 17.15 29.20
N SER A 37 -6.71 16.05 29.59
CA SER A 37 -6.44 15.76 31.01
C SER A 37 -5.57 16.84 31.65
N THR A 38 -4.55 17.32 30.93
CA THR A 38 -3.66 18.39 31.40
C THR A 38 -4.42 19.71 31.56
N ASN A 39 -5.16 20.12 30.52
CA ASN A 39 -5.99 21.33 30.57
C ASN A 39 -7.02 21.29 31.71
N LEU A 40 -7.66 20.13 31.94
CA LEU A 40 -8.64 19.98 33.01
C LEU A 40 -7.97 20.10 34.39
N LYS A 41 -6.79 19.51 34.58
CA LYS A 41 -6.02 19.66 35.82
C LYS A 41 -5.65 21.11 36.10
N GLU A 42 -5.23 21.85 35.09
CA GLU A 42 -4.88 23.27 35.21
C GLU A 42 -6.08 24.13 35.62
N LYS A 43 -7.23 23.95 34.95
CA LYS A 43 -8.48 24.64 35.32
C LYS A 43 -8.93 24.32 36.74
N ILE A 44 -8.88 23.05 37.15
CA ILE A 44 -9.23 22.65 38.52
C ILE A 44 -8.30 23.32 39.53
N ALA A 45 -6.99 23.38 39.25
CA ALA A 45 -6.03 24.04 40.11
C ALA A 45 -6.32 25.55 40.26
N ASP A 46 -6.72 26.23 39.18
CA ASP A 46 -7.14 27.64 39.22
C ASP A 46 -8.37 27.83 40.12
N TYR A 47 -9.43 27.03 39.95
CA TYR A 47 -10.61 27.11 40.82
C TYR A 47 -10.30 26.81 42.28
N LYS A 48 -9.45 25.80 42.57
CA LYS A 48 -8.99 25.52 43.94
C LYS A 48 -8.19 26.67 44.53
N SER A 49 -7.39 27.37 43.73
CA SER A 49 -6.62 28.55 44.19
C SER A 49 -7.53 29.72 44.58
N ARG A 50 -8.74 29.77 44.02
CA ARG A 50 -9.78 30.76 44.31
C ARG A 50 -10.68 30.36 45.49
N GLY A 51 -10.38 29.24 46.16
CA GLY A 51 -11.09 28.79 47.36
C GLY A 51 -12.19 27.77 47.11
N SER A 52 -12.38 27.26 45.89
CA SER A 52 -13.36 26.20 45.62
C SER A 52 -12.90 24.84 46.18
N GLU A 53 -13.85 24.10 46.73
CA GLU A 53 -13.64 22.70 47.13
C GLU A 53 -13.38 21.82 45.89
N GLU A 54 -12.65 20.71 46.06
CA GLU A 54 -12.14 19.91 44.93
C GLU A 54 -13.24 19.38 43.99
N ASP A 55 -14.37 18.96 44.55
CA ASP A 55 -15.50 18.46 43.76
C ASP A 55 -16.24 19.57 43.01
N GLU A 56 -16.28 20.78 43.58
CA GLU A 56 -16.88 21.96 42.97
C GLU A 56 -15.96 22.49 41.85
N ALA A 57 -14.66 22.59 42.12
CA ALA A 57 -13.64 22.94 41.14
C ALA A 57 -13.63 21.99 39.93
N PHE A 58 -13.83 20.69 40.15
CA PHE A 58 -13.98 19.71 39.07
C PHE A 58 -15.21 20.00 38.19
N LYS A 59 -16.37 20.25 38.81
CA LYS A 59 -17.61 20.56 38.06
C LYS A 59 -17.47 21.84 37.25
N GLU A 60 -16.95 22.90 37.85
CA GLU A 60 -16.73 24.18 37.17
C GLU A 60 -15.72 24.05 36.02
N ALA A 61 -14.64 23.27 36.21
CA ALA A 61 -13.67 23.02 35.15
C ALA A 61 -14.27 22.25 33.97
N VAL A 62 -15.13 21.25 34.23
CA VAL A 62 -15.85 20.52 33.19
C VAL A 62 -16.83 21.43 32.44
N ILE A 63 -17.60 22.26 33.16
CA ILE A 63 -18.50 23.25 32.54
C ILE A 63 -17.71 24.23 31.67
N SER A 64 -16.54 24.67 32.13
CA SER A 64 -15.65 25.58 31.41
C SER A 64 -15.05 24.98 30.13
N MET A 65 -14.92 23.64 30.04
CA MET A 65 -14.51 22.97 28.81
C MET A 65 -15.59 22.98 27.73
N GLY A 66 -16.85 23.19 28.11
CA GLY A 66 -17.96 23.27 27.17
C GLY A 66 -18.32 21.93 26.54
N ASP A 67 -19.02 21.99 25.40
CA ASP A 67 -19.46 20.81 24.67
C ASP A 67 -18.33 20.23 23.81
N LEU A 68 -17.89 19.03 24.15
CA LEU A 68 -16.84 18.28 23.44
C LEU A 68 -17.41 17.29 22.42
N SER A 69 -18.74 17.26 22.22
CA SER A 69 -19.40 16.34 21.29
C SER A 69 -18.85 16.45 19.87
N GLY A 70 -18.57 17.67 19.38
CA GLY A 70 -17.99 17.89 18.06
C GLY A 70 -16.58 17.29 17.93
N LEU A 71 -15.75 17.44 18.96
CA LEU A 71 -14.40 16.88 18.98
C LEU A 71 -14.43 15.34 19.01
N VAL A 72 -15.33 14.76 19.79
CA VAL A 72 -15.56 13.30 19.83
C VAL A 72 -16.01 12.80 18.45
N ASP A 73 -16.91 13.52 17.80
CA ASP A 73 -17.44 13.15 16.49
C ASP A 73 -16.37 13.23 15.39
N ASP A 74 -15.49 14.23 15.45
CA ASP A 74 -14.34 14.36 14.56
C ASP A 74 -13.33 13.24 14.75
N MET A 75 -13.00 12.88 16.01
CA MET A 75 -12.12 11.74 16.30
C MET A 75 -12.74 10.42 15.84
N ARG A 76 -14.06 10.28 15.97
CA ARG A 76 -14.79 9.10 15.47
C ARG A 76 -14.72 9.01 13.95
N LYS A 77 -14.92 10.11 13.24
CA LYS A 77 -14.78 10.17 11.76
C LYS A 77 -13.36 9.86 11.35
N HIS A 78 -12.36 10.42 12.04
CA HIS A 78 -10.95 10.17 11.76
C HIS A 78 -10.58 8.69 11.91
N GLY A 79 -10.96 8.07 13.04
CA GLY A 79 -10.75 6.64 13.27
C GLY A 79 -11.47 5.74 12.25
N GLN A 80 -12.67 6.13 11.79
CA GLN A 80 -13.36 5.41 10.72
C GLN A 80 -12.69 5.55 9.35
N GLU A 81 -12.14 6.72 9.03
CA GLU A 81 -11.39 6.96 7.80
C GLU A 81 -10.05 6.22 7.80
N GLU A 82 -9.33 6.23 8.92
CA GLU A 82 -8.11 5.44 9.13
C GLU A 82 -8.37 3.94 8.99
N ALA A 83 -9.43 3.43 9.64
CA ALA A 83 -9.85 2.04 9.53
C ALA A 83 -10.24 1.68 8.09
N LYS A 84 -10.92 2.57 7.37
CA LYS A 84 -11.23 2.36 5.94
C LYS A 84 -9.95 2.36 5.10
N LYS A 85 -9.00 3.28 5.32
CA LYS A 85 -7.71 3.33 4.62
C LYS A 85 -6.88 2.08 4.86
N SER A 86 -6.83 1.56 6.10
CA SER A 86 -6.09 0.34 6.44
C SER A 86 -6.70 -0.92 5.80
N VAL A 87 -8.03 -1.01 5.71
CA VAL A 87 -8.71 -2.13 5.04
C VAL A 87 -8.57 -2.09 3.51
N TYR A 88 -8.65 -0.91 2.89
CA TYR A 88 -8.42 -0.75 1.44
C TYR A 88 -6.97 -0.99 1.04
N SER A 89 -6.01 -0.50 1.84
CA SER A 89 -4.58 -0.78 1.69
C SER A 89 -4.31 -2.29 1.75
N THR A 90 -4.98 -3.01 2.65
CA THR A 90 -4.75 -4.44 2.86
C THR A 90 -5.17 -5.31 1.67
N LYS A 91 -6.30 -5.07 1.02
CA LYS A 91 -6.75 -5.93 -0.11
C LYS A 91 -5.97 -5.68 -1.40
N ALA A 92 -5.72 -4.41 -1.76
CA ALA A 92 -4.96 -4.08 -2.95
C ALA A 92 -3.48 -4.49 -2.83
N ALA A 93 -2.87 -4.29 -1.65
CA ALA A 93 -1.51 -4.75 -1.37
C ALA A 93 -1.41 -6.28 -1.37
N ARG A 94 -2.40 -7.01 -0.85
CA ARG A 94 -2.44 -8.48 -0.89
C ARG A 94 -2.58 -9.02 -2.32
N ILE A 95 -3.44 -8.44 -3.15
CA ILE A 95 -3.60 -8.85 -4.56
C ILE A 95 -2.31 -8.60 -5.35
N SER A 96 -1.68 -7.43 -5.16
CA SER A 96 -0.38 -7.13 -5.77
C SER A 96 0.73 -8.06 -5.27
N THR A 97 0.75 -8.40 -3.98
CA THR A 97 1.75 -9.34 -3.42
C THR A 97 1.56 -10.76 -3.96
N ALA A 98 0.31 -11.24 -4.02
CA ALA A 98 0.00 -12.53 -4.62
C ALA A 98 0.40 -12.58 -6.09
N GLY A 99 0.14 -11.51 -6.85
CA GLY A 99 0.56 -11.40 -8.24
C GLY A 99 2.08 -11.37 -8.42
N LEU A 100 2.83 -10.75 -7.50
CA LEU A 100 4.30 -10.80 -7.51
C LEU A 100 4.82 -12.23 -7.27
N ILE A 101 4.26 -12.93 -6.29
CA ILE A 101 4.65 -14.32 -5.98
C ILE A 101 4.30 -15.23 -7.17
N ALA A 102 3.06 -15.17 -7.65
CA ALA A 102 2.61 -15.98 -8.79
C ALA A 102 3.44 -15.69 -10.05
N GLY A 103 3.71 -14.42 -10.35
CA GLY A 103 4.57 -14.03 -11.47
C GLY A 103 5.98 -14.58 -11.34
N THR A 104 6.58 -14.52 -10.14
CA THR A 104 7.91 -15.06 -9.87
C THR A 104 7.95 -16.57 -10.05
N VAL A 105 6.98 -17.29 -9.47
CA VAL A 105 6.86 -18.74 -9.60
C VAL A 105 6.68 -19.14 -11.06
N LEU A 106 5.90 -18.38 -11.84
CA LEU A 106 5.67 -18.66 -13.26
C LEU A 106 6.94 -18.46 -14.11
N VAL A 107 7.71 -17.40 -13.85
CA VAL A 107 9.02 -17.19 -14.51
C VAL A 107 9.97 -18.32 -14.16
N LEU A 108 10.08 -18.69 -12.88
CA LEU A 108 10.92 -19.79 -12.43
C LEU A 108 10.49 -21.12 -13.07
N PHE A 109 9.19 -21.37 -13.16
CA PHE A 109 8.64 -22.54 -13.82
C PHE A 109 9.08 -22.60 -15.29
N GLY A 110 8.94 -21.52 -16.04
CA GLY A 110 9.42 -21.46 -17.44
C GLY A 110 10.93 -21.68 -17.55
N PHE A 111 11.71 -21.02 -16.69
CA PHE A 111 13.17 -21.15 -16.67
C PHE A 111 13.62 -22.59 -16.35
N PHE A 112 13.13 -23.19 -15.28
CA PHE A 112 13.51 -24.54 -14.88
C PHE A 112 13.05 -25.60 -15.89
N ASN A 113 11.86 -25.45 -16.49
CA ASN A 113 11.42 -26.36 -17.55
C ASN A 113 12.34 -26.26 -18.78
N SER A 114 12.73 -25.05 -19.18
CA SER A 114 13.65 -24.85 -20.30
C SER A 114 15.02 -25.47 -19.99
N LEU A 115 15.53 -25.26 -18.78
CA LEU A 115 16.81 -25.82 -18.35
C LEU A 115 16.77 -27.36 -18.30
N MET A 116 15.69 -27.94 -17.78
CA MET A 116 15.47 -29.39 -17.78
C MET A 116 15.48 -29.94 -19.21
N LEU A 117 14.72 -29.31 -20.12
CA LEU A 117 14.64 -29.72 -21.52
C LEU A 117 16.01 -29.64 -22.21
N PHE A 118 16.78 -28.59 -21.93
CA PHE A 118 18.15 -28.46 -22.43
C PHE A 118 19.05 -29.62 -21.99
N PHE A 119 19.01 -30.02 -20.72
CA PHE A 119 19.78 -31.17 -20.22
C PHE A 119 19.27 -32.53 -20.70
N MET A 120 18.02 -32.60 -21.19
CA MET A 120 17.46 -33.80 -21.81
C MET A 120 17.85 -33.95 -23.29
N ASP A 121 18.64 -33.02 -23.84
CA ASP A 121 19.09 -33.02 -25.23
C ASP A 121 17.92 -33.06 -26.23
N VAL A 122 16.80 -32.42 -25.87
CA VAL A 122 15.65 -32.26 -26.76
C VAL A 122 15.91 -31.12 -27.76
N PRO A 123 15.23 -31.12 -28.93
CA PRO A 123 15.44 -30.07 -29.94
C PRO A 123 15.29 -28.65 -29.36
N ASP A 124 16.17 -27.72 -29.78
CA ASP A 124 16.23 -26.35 -29.26
C ASP A 124 14.89 -25.60 -29.31
N VAL A 125 14.06 -25.88 -30.33
CA VAL A 125 12.71 -25.32 -30.44
C VAL A 125 11.84 -25.68 -29.23
N ALA A 126 11.95 -26.91 -28.73
CA ALA A 126 11.24 -27.37 -27.55
C ALA A 126 11.80 -26.74 -26.26
N VAL A 127 13.13 -26.55 -26.19
CA VAL A 127 13.81 -25.87 -25.07
C VAL A 127 13.27 -24.44 -24.89
N VAL A 128 12.97 -23.75 -25.98
CA VAL A 128 12.47 -22.36 -25.95
C VAL A 128 10.97 -22.28 -25.63
N GLY A 129 10.19 -23.35 -25.88
CA GLY A 129 8.74 -23.36 -25.66
C GLY A 129 8.31 -22.83 -24.28
N PRO A 130 8.90 -23.30 -23.16
CA PRO A 130 8.54 -22.82 -21.82
C PRO A 130 8.85 -21.34 -21.56
N PHE A 131 9.56 -20.61 -22.43
CA PHE A 131 9.73 -19.16 -22.29
C PHE A 131 8.40 -18.40 -22.35
N ILE A 132 7.32 -19.01 -22.88
CA ILE A 132 5.98 -18.41 -22.80
C ILE A 132 5.52 -18.15 -21.35
N PHE A 133 5.97 -18.96 -20.39
CA PHE A 133 5.71 -18.72 -18.97
C PHE A 133 6.51 -17.54 -18.41
N ILE A 134 7.70 -17.27 -18.97
CA ILE A 134 8.49 -16.07 -18.66
C ILE A 134 7.78 -14.82 -19.21
N VAL A 135 7.18 -14.90 -20.40
CA VAL A 135 6.37 -13.82 -20.98
C VAL A 135 5.17 -13.50 -20.07
N ALA A 136 4.37 -14.52 -19.75
CA ALA A 136 3.20 -14.36 -18.88
C ALA A 136 3.59 -13.88 -17.47
N GLY A 137 4.64 -14.46 -16.90
CA GLY A 137 5.16 -14.11 -15.58
C GLY A 137 5.71 -12.69 -15.54
N GLY A 138 6.47 -12.27 -16.55
CA GLY A 138 7.00 -10.91 -16.68
C GLY A 138 5.90 -9.84 -16.81
N ALA A 139 4.84 -10.12 -17.58
CA ALA A 139 3.67 -9.25 -17.67
C ALA A 139 2.95 -9.14 -16.32
N LEU A 140 2.73 -10.27 -15.63
CA LEU A 140 2.09 -10.31 -14.33
C LEU A 140 2.92 -9.59 -13.25
N LEU A 141 4.24 -9.78 -13.24
CA LEU A 141 5.17 -9.07 -12.36
C LEU A 141 5.11 -7.57 -12.59
N THR A 142 5.10 -7.13 -13.84
CA THR A 142 5.03 -5.71 -14.21
C THR A 142 3.74 -5.07 -13.69
N TYR A 143 2.59 -5.69 -13.95
CA TYR A 143 1.30 -5.22 -13.43
C TYR A 143 1.28 -5.16 -11.90
N SER A 144 1.74 -6.24 -11.26
CA SER A 144 1.69 -6.39 -9.81
C SER A 144 2.64 -5.42 -9.11
N ALA A 145 3.84 -5.20 -9.64
CA ALA A 145 4.80 -4.23 -9.12
C ALA A 145 4.28 -2.78 -9.26
N LEU A 146 3.65 -2.45 -10.39
CA LEU A 146 3.15 -1.09 -10.64
C LEU A 146 1.89 -0.74 -9.86
N THR A 147 1.04 -1.72 -9.56
CA THR A 147 -0.16 -1.56 -8.73
C THR A 147 0.14 -1.61 -7.23
N ARG A 148 1.35 -2.01 -6.83
CA ARG A 148 1.78 -1.97 -5.43
C ARG A 148 2.03 -0.54 -4.97
N GLU A 149 1.38 -0.15 -3.88
CA GLU A 149 1.80 1.06 -3.16
C GLU A 149 3.05 0.74 -2.32
N THR A 150 4.05 1.60 -2.41
CA THR A 150 5.29 1.49 -1.62
C THR A 150 5.48 2.74 -0.78
N SER A 151 6.29 2.66 0.26
CA SER A 151 6.60 3.82 1.14
C SER A 151 7.03 5.06 0.34
N LYS A 152 7.69 4.90 -0.81
CA LYS A 152 8.21 6.00 -1.65
C LYS A 152 7.32 6.39 -2.84
N ARG A 153 6.33 5.57 -3.23
CA ARG A 153 5.53 5.79 -4.45
C ARG A 153 4.07 5.36 -4.31
N PHE A 154 3.17 6.19 -4.83
CA PHE A 154 1.75 5.85 -4.97
C PHE A 154 1.54 4.72 -6.00
N ALA A 155 0.54 3.86 -5.74
CA ALA A 155 0.09 2.84 -6.67
C ALA A 155 -0.30 3.45 -8.03
N MET A 156 0.03 2.78 -9.13
CA MET A 156 -0.38 3.24 -10.46
C MET A 156 -1.87 2.96 -10.69
N ASN A 157 -2.54 3.79 -11.49
CA ASN A 157 -3.84 3.45 -12.04
C ASN A 157 -3.76 2.10 -12.79
N LYS A 158 -4.74 1.22 -12.53
CA LYS A 158 -4.88 -0.12 -13.13
C LYS A 158 -4.74 -0.08 -14.66
N VAL A 159 -5.37 0.87 -15.34
CA VAL A 159 -5.31 0.98 -16.81
C VAL A 159 -3.87 1.20 -17.30
N ARG A 160 -3.15 2.16 -16.71
CA ARG A 160 -1.76 2.41 -17.07
C ARG A 160 -0.86 1.22 -16.71
N ALA A 161 -1.07 0.59 -15.55
CA ALA A 161 -0.33 -0.60 -15.15
C ALA A 161 -0.53 -1.77 -16.13
N SER A 162 -1.76 -1.97 -16.62
CA SER A 162 -2.07 -2.97 -17.65
C SER A 162 -1.38 -2.64 -18.98
N LEU A 163 -1.30 -1.37 -19.39
CA LEU A 163 -0.59 -0.98 -20.61
C LEU A 163 0.92 -1.20 -20.48
N TYR A 164 1.52 -0.95 -19.32
CA TYR A 164 2.93 -1.29 -19.05
C TYR A 164 3.16 -2.81 -19.07
N ALA A 165 2.26 -3.59 -18.47
CA ALA A 165 2.33 -5.05 -18.51
C ALA A 165 2.20 -5.59 -19.93
N LEU A 166 1.32 -5.01 -20.74
CA LEU A 166 1.19 -5.33 -22.16
C LEU A 166 2.46 -4.97 -22.93
N ALA A 167 3.04 -3.80 -22.69
CA ALA A 167 4.27 -3.36 -23.35
C ALA A 167 5.44 -4.32 -23.07
N ILE A 168 5.67 -4.66 -21.80
CA ILE A 168 6.72 -5.63 -21.42
C ILE A 168 6.38 -7.04 -21.93
N GLY A 169 5.12 -7.45 -21.86
CA GLY A 169 4.66 -8.72 -22.41
C GLY A 169 4.93 -8.83 -23.91
N LEU A 170 4.67 -7.78 -24.69
CA LEU A 170 4.95 -7.75 -26.13
C LEU A 170 6.45 -7.83 -26.42
N VAL A 171 7.29 -7.13 -25.65
CA VAL A 171 8.74 -7.20 -25.81
C VAL A 171 9.26 -8.62 -25.52
N LEU A 172 8.84 -9.22 -24.41
CA LEU A 172 9.25 -10.58 -24.04
C LEU A 172 8.70 -11.61 -25.03
N PHE A 173 7.46 -11.44 -25.50
CA PHE A 173 6.86 -12.30 -26.51
C PHE A 173 7.61 -12.21 -27.84
N GLY A 174 8.00 -11.01 -28.27
CA GLY A 174 8.83 -10.82 -29.45
C GLY A 174 10.15 -11.58 -29.36
N LEU A 175 10.82 -11.53 -28.21
CA LEU A 175 12.06 -12.28 -27.97
C LEU A 175 11.83 -13.80 -28.03
N GLN A 176 10.78 -14.29 -27.37
CA GLN A 176 10.45 -15.71 -27.40
C GLN A 176 10.08 -16.19 -28.82
N ALA A 177 9.27 -15.42 -29.55
CA ALA A 177 8.91 -15.71 -30.94
C ALA A 177 10.14 -15.72 -31.86
N ALA A 178 11.07 -14.77 -31.67
CA ALA A 178 12.32 -14.71 -32.42
C ALA A 178 13.16 -15.97 -32.22
N LEU A 179 13.34 -16.40 -30.96
CA LEU A 179 14.07 -17.61 -30.62
C LEU A 179 13.38 -18.84 -31.22
N SER A 180 12.08 -19.00 -30.99
CA SER A 180 11.32 -20.14 -31.52
C SER A 180 11.39 -20.21 -33.05
N ALA A 181 11.20 -19.09 -33.74
CA ALA A 181 11.26 -19.05 -35.20
C ALA A 181 12.68 -19.28 -35.74
N GLY A 182 13.69 -18.71 -35.08
CA GLY A 182 15.10 -18.91 -35.43
C GLY A 182 15.53 -20.36 -35.31
N PHE A 183 15.23 -21.02 -34.19
CA PHE A 183 15.56 -22.44 -34.00
C PHE A 183 14.73 -23.36 -34.91
N ALA A 184 13.48 -23.00 -35.22
CA ALA A 184 12.62 -23.84 -36.06
C ALA A 184 12.99 -23.79 -37.54
N THR A 185 13.52 -22.66 -38.01
CA THR A 185 13.82 -22.45 -39.43
C THR A 185 15.30 -22.50 -39.76
N GLY A 186 16.18 -22.28 -38.77
CA GLY A 186 17.62 -22.09 -38.97
C GLY A 186 17.98 -20.74 -39.56
N GLU A 187 17.00 -19.88 -39.84
CA GLU A 187 17.16 -18.66 -40.62
C GLU A 187 17.06 -17.41 -39.74
N MET A 188 18.16 -16.64 -39.67
CA MET A 188 18.25 -15.47 -38.81
C MET A 188 17.27 -14.35 -39.23
N PHE A 189 17.00 -14.19 -40.53
CA PHE A 189 16.07 -13.17 -41.00
C PHE A 189 14.63 -13.44 -40.56
N ILE A 190 14.23 -14.70 -40.40
CA ILE A 190 12.89 -15.09 -39.90
C ILE A 190 12.79 -14.77 -38.41
N ALA A 191 13.85 -15.03 -37.63
CA ALA A 191 13.93 -14.64 -36.24
C ALA A 191 13.79 -13.11 -36.05
N ILE A 192 14.54 -12.32 -36.83
CA ILE A 192 14.50 -10.85 -36.80
C ILE A 192 13.11 -10.34 -37.19
N SER A 193 12.52 -10.90 -38.25
CA SER A 193 11.18 -10.51 -38.71
C SER A 193 10.11 -10.76 -37.65
N SER A 194 10.19 -11.91 -36.96
CA SER A 194 9.28 -12.28 -35.87
C SER A 194 9.45 -11.39 -34.64
N LEU A 195 10.68 -10.98 -34.32
CA LEU A 195 10.96 -10.02 -33.24
C LEU A 195 10.36 -8.65 -33.52
N MET A 196 10.59 -8.14 -34.74
CA MET A 196 10.40 -6.74 -35.11
C MET A 196 8.98 -6.25 -34.82
N VAL A 197 7.96 -7.04 -35.18
CA VAL A 197 6.55 -6.66 -35.05
C VAL A 197 6.17 -6.39 -33.59
N PHE A 198 6.47 -7.34 -32.69
CA PHE A 198 6.08 -7.23 -31.28
C PHE A 198 7.01 -6.30 -30.50
N PHE A 199 8.30 -6.28 -30.85
CA PHE A 199 9.29 -5.44 -30.17
C PHE A 199 9.02 -3.95 -30.44
N ILE A 200 8.79 -3.55 -31.69
CA ILE A 200 8.49 -2.15 -32.03
C ILE A 200 7.19 -1.70 -31.35
N ALA A 201 6.13 -2.52 -31.42
CA ALA A 201 4.87 -2.21 -30.77
C ALA A 201 5.02 -2.07 -29.24
N GLY A 202 5.74 -3.00 -28.61
CA GLY A 202 5.99 -2.99 -27.17
C GLY A 202 6.83 -1.78 -26.72
N ILE A 203 7.92 -1.48 -27.42
CA ILE A 203 8.78 -0.32 -27.11
C ILE A 203 8.05 0.99 -27.37
N GLY A 204 7.32 1.12 -28.47
CA GLY A 204 6.53 2.31 -28.77
C GLY A 204 5.50 2.60 -27.68
N LEU A 205 4.76 1.59 -27.23
CA LEU A 205 3.82 1.71 -26.12
C LEU A 205 4.53 2.08 -24.81
N PHE A 206 5.66 1.42 -24.49
CA PHE A 206 6.43 1.69 -23.28
C PHE A 206 6.93 3.13 -23.22
N LEU A 207 7.52 3.63 -24.30
CA LEU A 207 8.02 5.00 -24.40
C LEU A 207 6.88 6.02 -24.28
N GLY A 208 5.76 5.79 -24.96
CA GLY A 208 4.58 6.64 -24.85
C GLY A 208 4.07 6.76 -23.41
N LEU A 209 4.07 5.66 -22.65
CA LEU A 209 3.63 5.67 -21.25
C LEU A 209 4.63 6.34 -20.30
N ILE A 210 5.94 6.22 -20.55
CA ILE A 210 6.97 6.85 -19.73
C ILE A 210 6.94 8.36 -19.92
N LEU A 211 6.88 8.81 -21.17
CA LEU A 211 6.95 10.23 -21.51
C LEU A 211 5.69 11.00 -21.10
N THR A 212 4.53 10.32 -21.03
CA THR A 212 3.25 10.92 -20.57
C THR A 212 2.96 10.70 -19.07
N GLY A 213 3.93 10.16 -18.34
CA GLY A 213 3.81 9.83 -16.92
C GLY A 213 4.13 11.01 -15.99
N ALA A 214 3.19 11.40 -15.12
CA ALA A 214 3.50 12.31 -14.02
C ALA A 214 4.30 11.60 -12.91
N SER A 215 5.16 12.33 -12.20
CA SER A 215 5.94 11.80 -11.07
C SER A 215 5.00 11.27 -9.98
N ARG A 216 5.24 10.02 -9.55
CA ARG A 216 4.47 9.36 -8.47
C ARG A 216 5.23 9.29 -7.15
N ARG A 217 6.33 10.05 -7.01
CA ARG A 217 7.12 10.10 -5.78
C ARG A 217 6.34 10.88 -4.72
N LYS A 218 6.24 10.32 -3.52
CA LYS A 218 5.75 11.06 -2.36
C LYS A 218 6.81 12.11 -2.00
N LYS A 219 6.42 13.39 -1.87
CA LYS A 219 7.31 14.42 -1.32
C LYS A 219 7.53 14.05 0.15
N GLN A 220 8.80 13.94 0.55
CA GLN A 220 9.22 13.82 1.94
C GLN A 220 9.14 15.19 2.60
#